data_AF-A0A645IKL0-F1
#
_entry.id   AF-A0A645IKL0-F1
#
_cell.length_a   1.000
_cell.length_b   1.000
_cell.length_c   1.000
_cell.angle_alpha   90.00
_cell.angle_beta   90.00
_cell.angle_gamma   90.00
#
_symmetry.space_group_name_H-M   'P 1'
#
loop_
_entity.id
_entity.type
_entity.pdbx_description
1 polymer ?
#
loop_
_entity_poly.entity_id
_entity_poly.type
_entity_poly.pdbx_seq_one_letter_code
_entity_poly.pdbx_strand_id
1 'polypeptide(L)'
;MIEKNHEYIRYVVPKGQSLDSYTQAHAIKLMNHINSEARDSLNGCTPFRLSLMLLNNRLHKLLKLCEIPADELSLKPSLLRK
;
A
#
# COMPACT_ATOMS: atom_id res chain seq x y z
N MET A 1 11.54 -5.63 -5.91
CA MET A 1 11.63 -4.44 -6.79
C MET A 1 10.95 -3.25 -6.12
N ILE A 2 11.72 -2.24 -5.73
CA ILE A 2 11.19 -0.95 -5.25
C ILE A 2 10.30 -0.32 -6.33
N GLU A 3 10.65 -0.52 -7.61
CA GLU A 3 9.91 -0.01 -8.76
C GLU A 3 8.41 -0.36 -8.79
N LYS A 4 8.00 -1.55 -8.31
CA LYS A 4 6.57 -1.93 -8.33
C LYS A 4 5.74 -1.08 -7.35
N ASN A 5 6.32 -0.71 -6.20
CA ASN A 5 5.65 0.17 -5.25
C ASN A 5 5.55 1.59 -5.83
N HIS A 6 6.60 2.07 -6.48
CA HIS A 6 6.57 3.37 -7.17
C HIS A 6 5.49 3.39 -8.27
N GLU A 7 5.34 2.31 -9.03
CA GLU A 7 4.27 2.16 -10.03
C GLU A 7 2.88 2.25 -9.39
N TYR A 8 2.62 1.53 -8.30
CA TYR A 8 1.32 1.61 -7.62
C TYR A 8 1.03 2.97 -6.99
N ILE A 9 2.05 3.66 -6.46
CA ILE A 9 1.89 5.05 -6.03
C ILE A 9 1.46 5.92 -7.23
N ARG A 10 2.05 5.73 -8.41
CA ARG A 10 1.69 6.48 -9.63
C ARG A 10 0.27 6.19 -10.13
N TYR A 11 -0.27 4.99 -9.90
CA TYR A 11 -1.66 4.68 -10.25
C TYR A 11 -2.66 5.50 -9.42
N VAL A 12 -2.33 5.78 -8.15
CA VAL A 12 -3.18 6.52 -7.23
C VAL A 12 -2.88 8.02 -7.25
N VAL A 13 -1.62 8.40 -7.37
CA VAL A 13 -1.14 9.78 -7.42
C VAL A 13 -0.39 9.99 -8.74
N PRO A 14 -1.09 10.44 -9.80
CA PRO A 14 -0.49 10.68 -11.10
C PRO A 14 0.66 11.68 -11.03
N LYS A 15 1.64 11.50 -11.92
CA LYS A 15 2.77 12.43 -12.06
C LYS A 15 2.26 13.85 -12.36
N GLY A 16 2.91 14.86 -11.79
CA GLY A 16 2.56 16.27 -11.99
C GLY A 16 1.54 16.81 -10.98
N GLN A 17 1.08 16.00 -10.03
CA GLN A 17 0.27 16.46 -8.90
C GLN A 17 1.16 16.81 -7.70
N SER A 18 0.80 17.89 -6.98
CA SER A 18 1.44 18.20 -5.69
C SER A 18 1.07 17.15 -4.64
N LEU A 19 2.03 16.82 -3.79
CA LEU A 19 1.82 15.95 -2.64
C LEU A 19 1.34 16.70 -1.39
N ASP A 20 1.33 18.04 -1.39
CA ASP A 20 1.07 18.88 -0.21
C ASP A 20 -0.34 18.70 0.37
N SER A 21 -1.28 18.25 -0.46
CA SER A 21 -2.66 17.96 -0.05
C SER A 21 -2.83 16.62 0.67
N TYR A 22 -1.82 15.74 0.62
CA TYR A 22 -1.88 14.45 1.27
C TYR A 22 -1.42 14.53 2.72
N THR A 23 -2.05 13.72 3.56
CA THR A 23 -1.76 13.65 4.99
C THR A 23 -1.11 12.31 5.31
N GLN A 24 -0.59 12.15 6.52
CA GLN A 24 -0.11 10.85 6.99
C GLN A 24 -1.20 9.76 6.89
N ALA A 25 -2.48 10.11 7.08
CA ALA A 25 -3.59 9.16 6.94
C ALA A 25 -3.76 8.69 5.49
N HIS A 26 -3.59 9.58 4.51
CA HIS A 26 -3.58 9.22 3.09
C HIS A 26 -2.42 8.28 2.76
N ALA A 27 -1.21 8.57 3.29
CA ALA A 27 -0.04 7.71 3.09
C ALA A 27 -0.23 6.31 3.70
N ILE A 28 -0.77 6.22 4.92
CA ILE A 28 -1.08 4.95 5.57
C ILE A 28 -2.10 4.16 4.76
N LYS A 29 -3.19 4.81 4.31
CA LYS A 29 -4.21 4.16 3.48
C LYS A 29 -3.61 3.60 2.19
N LEU A 30 -2.88 4.42 1.45
CA LEU A 30 -2.23 3.98 0.21
C LEU A 30 -1.25 2.82 0.44
N MET A 31 -0.40 2.92 1.46
CA MET A 31 0.56 1.88 1.80
C MET A 31 -0.12 0.54 2.13
N ASN A 32 -1.20 0.54 2.91
CA ASN A 32 -1.91 -0.69 3.26
C ASN A 32 -2.58 -1.34 2.06
N HIS A 33 -3.14 -0.56 1.13
CA HIS A 33 -3.66 -1.09 -0.12
C HIS A 33 -2.54 -1.69 -0.99
N ILE A 34 -1.40 -1.01 -1.10
CA ILE A 34 -0.21 -1.51 -1.85
C ILE A 34 0.35 -2.81 -1.25
N ASN A 35 0.40 -2.90 0.08
CA ASN A 35 0.96 -4.05 0.78
C ASN A 35 -0.03 -5.22 0.88
N SER A 36 -1.31 -4.98 0.61
CA SER A 36 -2.35 -6.03 0.55
C SER A 36 -2.55 -6.57 -0.86
N GLU A 37 -1.89 -5.99 -1.86
CA GLU A 37 -1.95 -6.49 -3.24
C GLU A 37 -1.08 -7.75 -3.39
N ALA A 38 -1.70 -8.83 -3.87
CA ALA A 38 -1.03 -10.08 -4.17
C ALA A 38 0.00 -9.88 -5.28
N ARG A 39 1.13 -10.60 -5.21
CA ARG A 39 2.19 -10.49 -6.23
C ARG A 39 2.58 -11.85 -6.75
N ASP A 40 2.65 -11.97 -8.07
CA ASP A 40 3.17 -13.18 -8.72
C ASP A 40 4.60 -13.49 -8.27
N SER A 41 5.43 -12.44 -8.14
CA SER A 41 6.79 -12.54 -7.58
C SER A 41 6.87 -13.05 -6.14
N LEU A 42 5.73 -13.10 -5.43
CA LEU A 42 5.59 -13.62 -4.08
C LEU A 42 4.69 -14.87 -4.07
N ASN A 43 4.59 -15.59 -5.18
CA ASN A 43 3.73 -16.78 -5.36
C ASN A 43 2.27 -16.50 -4.98
N GLY A 44 1.74 -15.33 -5.36
CA GLY A 44 0.37 -14.91 -5.04
C GLY A 44 0.17 -14.45 -3.60
N CYS A 45 1.21 -14.42 -2.76
CA CYS A 45 1.12 -13.83 -1.42
C CYS A 45 1.19 -12.30 -1.49
N THR A 46 0.65 -11.65 -0.45
CA THR A 46 0.74 -10.21 -0.27
C THR A 46 2.01 -9.85 0.51
N PRO A 47 2.64 -8.69 0.26
CA PRO A 47 3.73 -8.18 1.09
C PRO A 47 3.37 -8.11 2.58
N PHE A 48 2.12 -7.75 2.92
CA PHE A 48 1.64 -7.71 4.29
C PHE A 48 1.73 -9.09 4.94
N ARG A 49 1.19 -10.14 4.31
CA ARG A 49 1.23 -11.51 4.85
C ARG A 49 2.65 -12.00 5.08
N LEU A 50 3.55 -11.79 4.11
CA LEU A 50 4.95 -12.17 4.27
C LEU A 50 5.63 -11.38 5.39
N SER A 51 5.31 -10.09 5.54
CA SER A 51 5.91 -9.25 6.57
C SER A 51 5.61 -9.72 8.00
N LEU A 52 4.47 -10.36 8.24
CA LEU A 52 4.13 -10.94 9.55
C LEU A 52 5.06 -12.08 9.96
N MET A 53 5.64 -12.78 8.97
CA MET A 53 6.55 -13.90 9.19
C MET A 53 8.01 -13.45 9.26
N LEU A 54 8.35 -12.39 8.51
CA LEU A 54 9.73 -11.98 8.28
C LEU A 54 10.20 -10.83 9.18
N LEU A 55 9.28 -10.03 9.73
CA LEU A 55 9.60 -8.81 10.48
C LEU A 55 9.06 -8.88 11.92
N ASN A 56 9.63 -8.06 12.80
CA ASN A 56 9.11 -7.91 14.16
C ASN A 56 7.75 -7.21 14.13
N ASN A 57 6.72 -7.89 14.67
CA ASN A 57 5.34 -7.40 14.68
C ASN A 57 5.10 -6.08 15.44
N ARG A 58 6.08 -5.59 16.22
CA ARG A 58 6.05 -4.22 16.75
C ARG A 58 6.04 -3.18 15.63
N LEU A 59 6.67 -3.48 14.49
CA LEU A 59 6.70 -2.60 13.32
C LEU A 59 5.30 -2.37 12.76
N HIS A 60 4.47 -3.41 12.67
CA HIS A 60 3.10 -3.31 12.16
C HIS A 60 2.26 -2.35 12.98
N LYS A 61 2.42 -2.36 14.31
CA LYS A 61 1.74 -1.41 15.20
C LYS A 61 2.24 0.03 14.99
N LEU A 62 3.56 0.23 14.91
CA LEU A 62 4.16 1.56 14.76
C LEU A 62 3.83 2.20 13.41
N LEU A 63 3.85 1.42 12.33
CA LEU A 63 3.57 1.88 10.97
C LEU A 63 2.08 1.81 10.59
N LYS A 64 1.22 1.33 11.49
CA LYS A 64 -0.22 1.13 11.25
C LYS A 64 -0.49 0.23 10.04
N LEU A 65 0.27 -0.86 9.91
CA LEU A 65 0.10 -1.84 8.85
C LEU A 65 -1.14 -2.69 9.13
N CYS A 66 -2.00 -2.84 8.14
CA CYS A 66 -3.14 -3.75 8.19
C CYS A 66 -3.36 -4.43 6.84
N GLU A 67 -3.96 -5.62 6.86
CA GLU A 67 -4.44 -6.28 5.66
C GLU A 67 -5.74 -5.61 5.20
N ILE A 68 -5.84 -5.39 3.90
CA ILE A 68 -7.07 -4.92 3.24
C ILE A 68 -7.71 -6.11 2.54
N PRO A 69 -9.01 -6.39 2.76
CA PRO A 69 -9.75 -7.39 2.02
C PRO A 69 -9.68 -7.16 0.50
N ALA A 70 -9.70 -8.24 -0.29
CA ALA A 70 -9.51 -8.15 -1.74
C ALA A 70 -10.62 -7.36 -2.46
N ASP A 71 -11.84 -7.40 -1.93
CA ASP A 71 -13.02 -6.67 -2.38
C ASP A 71 -12.97 -5.16 -2.03
N GLU A 72 -12.23 -4.79 -1.00
CA GLU A 72 -11.99 -3.40 -0.60
C GLU A 72 -10.70 -2.82 -1.21
N LEU A 73 -9.84 -3.68 -1.75
CA LEU A 73 -8.57 -3.28 -2.33
C LEU A 73 -8.79 -2.40 -3.56
N SER A 74 -8.01 -1.33 -3.64
CA SER A 74 -8.09 -0.37 -4.73
C SER A 74 -6.76 0.35 -4.88
N LEU A 75 -6.24 0.36 -6.10
CA LEU A 75 -5.04 1.10 -6.52
C LEU A 75 -5.40 2.10 -7.62
N LYS A 76 -6.54 2.77 -7.48
CA LYS A 76 -7.02 3.81 -8.39
C LYS A 76 -7.01 5.16 -7.70
N PRO A 77 -7.01 6.29 -8.42
CA PRO A 77 -6.93 7.59 -7.78
C PRO A 77 -8.19 7.93 -6.93
N SER A 78 -9.31 7.23 -7.09
CA SER A 78 -10.47 7.33 -6.19
C SER A 78 -10.17 6.86 -4.76
N LEU A 79 -9.05 6.17 -4.51
CA LEU A 79 -8.66 5.73 -3.18
C LEU A 79 -8.45 6.90 -2.21
N LEU A 80 -7.87 8.00 -2.71
CA LEU A 80 -7.49 9.19 -1.93
C LEU A 80 -8.29 10.44 -2.28
N ARG A 81 -9.04 10.43 -3.38
CA ARG A 81 -9.96 11.52 -3.73
C ARG A 81 -11.24 11.41 -2.91
N LYS A 82 -11.74 12.56 -2.45
CA LYS A 82 -13.08 12.67 -1.87
C LYS A 82 -14.15 12.50 -2.94
#